data_AF-A0A1E8BHR1-F1
#
_entry.id   AF-A0A1E8BHR1-F1
#
_cell.length_a   1.000
_cell.length_b   1.000
_cell.length_c   1.000
_cell.angle_alpha   90.00
_cell.angle_beta   90.00
_cell.angle_gamma   90.00
#
_symmetry.space_group_name_H-M   'P 1'
#
loop_
_entity.id
_entity.type
_entity.pdbx_description
1 polymer ?
#
loop_
_entity_poly.entity_id
_entity_poly.type
_entity_poly.pdbx_seq_one_letter_code
_entity_poly.pdbx_strand_id
1 'polypeptide(L)'
;MIMTHLKVIHLFIWKIKHIFSKIIYKGIFLDMIFVREFTGEYWEVYMKKKILIWIGCAIGLVGLTAGITYGMLELADNPADKQASAEIDTSEYKTVPKEKEAQFGEIGGASAKLQITKDSTEEDLVKAMHSMTHQKVIAEQKWGAIPMSKENAEKVRSILNESNFETKEELLAIAERWINKDFSKVVDDHNYFWKLQGGNIGKATGVMDPLEEQTFSLNNFGDGVTGELHKSGDLQYVGGN
;
A
#
# COMPACT_ATOMS: atom_id res chain seq x y z
N MET A 1 27.56 21.16 -21.13
CA MET A 1 26.98 20.09 -20.28
C MET A 1 25.48 19.85 -20.49
N ILE A 2 24.74 20.71 -21.22
CA ILE A 2 23.29 20.52 -21.50
C ILE A 2 23.03 19.61 -22.72
N MET A 3 23.95 19.57 -23.70
CA MET A 3 23.80 18.75 -24.91
C MET A 3 23.88 17.22 -24.69
N THR A 4 24.45 16.77 -23.57
CA THR A 4 24.55 15.33 -23.23
C THR A 4 23.24 14.79 -22.67
N HIS A 5 22.46 15.60 -21.94
CA HIS A 5 21.18 15.17 -21.37
C HIS A 5 20.06 15.07 -22.43
N LEU A 6 20.05 15.92 -23.47
CA LEU A 6 19.08 15.81 -24.56
C LEU A 6 19.24 14.53 -25.40
N LYS A 7 20.47 14.04 -25.58
CA LYS A 7 20.73 12.79 -26.33
C LYS A 7 20.19 11.56 -25.60
N VAL A 8 20.27 11.53 -24.27
CA VAL A 8 19.76 10.43 -23.45
C VAL A 8 18.23 10.37 -23.48
N ILE A 9 17.56 11.53 -23.41
CA ILE A 9 16.10 11.63 -23.52
C ILE A 9 15.62 11.21 -24.92
N HIS A 10 16.33 11.62 -25.97
CA HIS A 10 15.99 11.23 -27.35
C HIS A 10 16.14 9.71 -27.58
N LEU A 11 17.19 9.09 -27.04
CA LEU A 11 17.38 7.64 -27.09
C LEU A 11 16.30 6.88 -26.30
N PHE A 12 15.86 7.41 -25.16
CA PHE A 12 14.82 6.79 -24.34
C PHE A 12 13.45 6.84 -25.04
N ILE A 13 13.10 7.99 -25.63
CA ILE A 13 11.88 8.17 -26.43
C ILE A 13 11.91 7.26 -27.68
N TRP A 14 13.07 7.10 -28.33
CA TRP A 14 13.23 6.20 -29.47
C TRP A 14 13.05 4.73 -29.10
N LYS A 15 13.59 4.30 -27.95
CA LYS A 15 13.45 2.92 -27.43
C LYS A 15 12.01 2.60 -27.05
N ILE A 16 11.31 3.54 -26.44
CA ILE A 16 9.89 3.42 -26.09
C ILE A 16 9.02 3.36 -27.36
N LYS A 17 9.27 4.24 -28.35
CA LYS A 17 8.55 4.24 -29.63
C LYS A 17 8.70 2.90 -30.38
N HIS A 18 9.86 2.25 -30.29
CA HIS A 18 10.11 0.94 -30.89
C HIS A 18 9.35 -0.20 -30.16
N ILE A 19 9.21 -0.12 -28.84
CA ILE A 19 8.46 -1.11 -28.04
C ILE A 19 6.95 -0.97 -28.30
N PHE A 20 6.43 0.26 -28.30
CA PHE A 20 5.02 0.53 -28.63
C PHE A 20 4.69 0.16 -30.09
N SER A 21 5.61 0.38 -31.04
CA SER A 21 5.44 -0.09 -32.42
C SER A 21 5.32 -1.62 -32.49
N LYS A 22 6.12 -2.40 -31.75
CA LYS A 22 5.98 -3.88 -31.76
C LYS A 22 4.66 -4.38 -31.15
N ILE A 23 4.11 -3.68 -30.15
CA ILE A 23 2.87 -4.07 -29.47
C ILE A 23 1.64 -3.68 -30.28
N ILE A 24 1.62 -2.45 -30.82
CA ILE A 24 0.52 -1.93 -31.63
C ILE A 24 0.42 -2.68 -32.96
N TYR A 25 1.55 -3.01 -33.60
CA TYR A 25 1.51 -3.80 -34.84
C TYR A 25 1.12 -5.26 -34.60
N LYS A 26 1.50 -5.92 -33.49
CA LYS A 26 1.06 -7.31 -33.24
C LYS A 26 -0.45 -7.44 -33.00
N GLY A 27 -1.10 -6.47 -32.37
CA GLY A 27 -2.56 -6.45 -32.20
C GLY A 27 -3.29 -6.14 -33.51
N ILE A 28 -2.84 -5.14 -34.25
CA ILE A 28 -3.48 -4.73 -35.52
C ILE A 28 -3.28 -5.77 -36.63
N PHE A 29 -2.15 -6.48 -36.67
CA PHE A 29 -1.86 -7.45 -37.74
C PHE A 29 -2.65 -8.76 -37.60
N LEU A 30 -3.09 -9.13 -36.38
CA LEU A 30 -3.92 -10.31 -36.14
C LEU A 30 -5.39 -10.07 -36.55
N ASP A 31 -5.92 -8.87 -36.31
CA ASP A 31 -7.24 -8.48 -36.84
C ASP A 31 -7.23 -8.28 -38.36
N MET A 32 -6.10 -7.84 -38.93
CA MET A 32 -5.99 -7.58 -40.37
C MET A 32 -5.81 -8.85 -41.22
N ILE A 33 -5.35 -9.97 -40.63
CA ILE A 33 -5.27 -11.26 -41.32
C ILE A 33 -6.64 -11.96 -41.35
N PHE A 34 -7.47 -11.82 -40.31
CA PHE A 34 -8.78 -12.47 -40.24
C PHE A 34 -9.86 -11.77 -41.09
N VAL A 35 -9.60 -10.55 -41.59
CA VAL A 35 -10.58 -9.73 -42.33
C VAL A 35 -10.16 -9.49 -43.78
N ARG A 36 -9.14 -10.20 -44.29
CA ARG A 36 -8.69 -10.07 -45.69
C ARG A 36 -9.48 -10.94 -46.68
N GLU A 37 -10.72 -11.31 -46.37
CA GLU A 37 -11.56 -12.09 -47.27
C GLU A 37 -12.97 -11.53 -47.53
N PHE A 38 -13.37 -10.42 -46.91
CA PHE A 38 -14.71 -9.85 -47.15
C PHE A 38 -14.71 -8.33 -47.35
N THR A 39 -14.81 -7.96 -48.63
CA THR A 39 -15.50 -6.79 -49.23
C THR A 39 -15.24 -5.37 -48.66
N GLY A 40 -14.61 -4.53 -49.46
CA GLY A 40 -14.18 -3.15 -49.16
C GLY A 40 -15.27 -2.10 -48.90
N GLU A 41 -16.56 -2.45 -48.88
CA GLU A 41 -17.64 -1.51 -48.55
C GLU A 41 -18.00 -1.49 -47.05
N TYR A 42 -17.79 -2.60 -46.33
CA TYR A 42 -18.08 -2.67 -44.89
C TYR A 42 -17.06 -1.90 -44.04
N TRP A 43 -15.85 -1.70 -44.56
CA TRP A 43 -14.73 -1.08 -43.84
C TRP A 43 -14.92 0.43 -43.60
N GLU A 44 -15.42 1.16 -44.60
CA GLU A 44 -15.66 2.61 -44.50
C GLU A 44 -16.73 2.94 -43.44
N VAL A 45 -17.82 2.17 -43.42
CA VAL A 45 -18.91 2.36 -42.45
C VAL A 45 -18.47 1.98 -41.04
N TYR A 46 -17.69 0.90 -40.92
CA TYR A 46 -17.17 0.42 -39.64
C TYR A 46 -16.16 1.40 -39.01
N MET A 47 -15.21 1.90 -39.80
CA MET A 47 -14.21 2.85 -39.34
C MET A 47 -14.81 4.22 -38.99
N LYS A 48 -15.78 4.72 -39.77
CA LYS A 48 -16.48 5.98 -39.47
C LYS A 48 -17.27 5.93 -38.16
N LYS A 49 -17.97 4.82 -37.89
CA LYS A 49 -18.70 4.63 -36.62
C LYS A 49 -17.76 4.59 -35.42
N LYS A 50 -16.62 3.91 -35.52
CA LYS A 50 -15.62 3.90 -34.44
C LYS A 50 -15.04 5.30 -34.22
N ILE A 51 -14.60 6.00 -35.27
CA ILE A 51 -14.02 7.35 -35.18
C ILE A 51 -14.99 8.33 -34.51
N LEU A 52 -16.29 8.27 -34.81
CA LEU A 52 -17.31 9.10 -34.16
C LEU A 52 -17.46 8.79 -32.66
N ILE A 53 -17.36 7.51 -32.26
CA ILE A 53 -17.38 7.11 -30.85
C ILE A 53 -16.14 7.64 -30.12
N TRP A 54 -14.94 7.55 -30.72
CA TRP A 54 -13.70 8.07 -30.14
C TRP A 54 -13.71 9.60 -29.95
N ILE A 55 -14.28 10.35 -30.91
CA ILE A 55 -14.43 11.81 -30.79
C ILE A 55 -15.45 12.16 -29.69
N GLY A 56 -16.55 11.41 -29.58
CA GLY A 56 -17.53 11.56 -28.50
C GLY A 56 -16.93 11.34 -27.11
N CYS A 57 -16.10 10.30 -26.94
CA CYS A 57 -15.40 10.05 -25.67
C CYS A 57 -14.41 11.16 -25.32
N ALA A 58 -13.69 11.71 -26.31
CA ALA A 58 -12.76 12.82 -26.09
C ALA A 58 -13.47 14.11 -25.65
N ILE A 59 -14.62 14.43 -26.27
CA ILE A 59 -15.44 15.61 -25.88
C ILE A 59 -16.07 15.40 -24.50
N GLY A 60 -16.51 14.18 -24.17
CA GLY A 60 -17.03 13.83 -22.84
C GLY A 60 -16.00 13.99 -21.73
N LEU A 61 -14.73 13.62 -21.96
CA LEU A 61 -13.63 13.79 -21.00
C LEU A 61 -13.31 15.28 -20.73
N VAL A 62 -13.39 16.13 -21.74
CA VAL A 62 -13.20 17.59 -21.58
C VAL A 62 -14.38 18.21 -20.81
N GLY A 63 -15.61 17.76 -21.05
CA GLY A 63 -16.78 18.21 -20.29
C GLY A 63 -16.75 17.79 -18.81
N LEU A 64 -16.33 16.56 -18.52
CA LEU A 64 -16.18 16.05 -17.15
C LEU A 64 -15.13 16.82 -16.35
N THR A 65 -13.98 17.11 -16.97
CA THR A 65 -12.91 17.88 -16.32
C THR A 65 -13.33 19.32 -16.04
N ALA A 66 -14.03 19.98 -16.98
CA ALA A 66 -14.58 21.32 -16.77
C ALA A 66 -15.69 21.36 -15.71
N GLY A 67 -16.55 20.34 -15.66
CA GLY A 67 -17.61 20.23 -14.64
C GLY A 67 -17.06 20.03 -13.24
N ILE A 68 -16.02 19.20 -13.08
CA ILE A 68 -15.35 18.99 -11.79
C ILE A 68 -14.64 20.27 -11.33
N THR A 69 -13.91 20.96 -12.22
CA THR A 69 -13.23 22.21 -11.83
C THR A 69 -14.21 23.33 -11.48
N TYR A 70 -15.32 23.47 -12.20
CA TYR A 70 -16.35 24.46 -11.88
C TYR A 70 -17.10 24.14 -10.58
N GLY A 71 -17.47 22.87 -10.37
CA GLY A 71 -18.12 22.42 -9.13
C GLY A 71 -17.23 22.56 -7.88
N MET A 72 -15.92 22.33 -8.02
CA MET A 72 -14.96 22.56 -6.93
C MET A 72 -14.76 24.06 -6.61
N LEU A 73 -14.95 24.95 -7.59
CA LEU A 73 -14.89 26.40 -7.39
C LEU A 73 -16.12 26.91 -6.62
N GLU A 74 -17.30 26.36 -6.92
CA GLU A 74 -18.57 26.76 -6.30
C GLU A 74 -18.74 26.22 -4.87
N LEU A 75 -18.08 25.11 -4.55
CA LEU A 75 -17.95 24.60 -3.17
C LEU A 75 -16.99 25.41 -2.30
N ALA A 76 -16.06 26.17 -2.90
CA ALA A 76 -15.08 26.98 -2.17
C ALA A 76 -15.64 28.34 -1.70
N ASP A 77 -16.71 28.86 -2.33
CA ASP A 77 -17.29 30.18 -2.05
C ASP A 77 -18.55 30.15 -1.16
N ASN A 78 -18.98 28.97 -0.65
CA ASN A 78 -20.14 28.89 0.25
C ASN A 78 -19.76 29.28 1.70
N PRO A 79 -20.33 30.36 2.28
CA PRO A 79 -19.95 30.85 3.61
C PRO A 79 -20.52 30.04 4.80
N ALA A 80 -21.06 28.84 4.56
CA ALA A 80 -21.70 28.01 5.59
C ALA A 80 -20.73 27.28 6.55
N ASP A 81 -19.41 27.34 6.33
CA ASP A 81 -18.40 26.61 7.13
C ASP A 81 -17.74 27.45 8.24
N LYS A 82 -18.35 28.58 8.63
CA LYS A 82 -17.77 29.53 9.61
C LYS A 82 -18.39 29.50 11.01
N GLN A 83 -19.20 28.50 11.37
CA GLN A 83 -19.87 28.46 12.68
C GLN A 83 -19.86 27.11 13.43
N ALA A 84 -18.90 26.21 13.17
CA ALA A 84 -18.73 24.99 13.99
C ALA A 84 -17.31 24.76 14.54
N SER A 85 -16.39 25.73 14.40
CA SER A 85 -15.05 25.67 14.98
C SER A 85 -14.92 26.62 16.18
N ALA A 86 -15.53 26.22 17.30
CA ALA A 86 -15.13 26.76 18.60
C ALA A 86 -13.78 26.11 18.99
N GLU A 87 -12.72 26.88 18.74
CA GLU A 87 -11.41 26.91 19.43
C GLU A 87 -11.03 25.67 20.27
N ILE A 88 -10.40 24.69 19.61
CA ILE A 88 -9.42 23.82 20.27
C ILE A 88 -8.05 24.40 19.94
N ASP A 89 -7.37 24.92 20.96
CA ASP A 89 -6.01 25.45 20.88
C ASP A 89 -5.08 24.38 20.30
N THR A 90 -4.80 24.51 19.02
CA THR A 90 -3.97 23.61 18.20
C THR A 90 -2.53 24.11 18.11
N SER A 91 -2.11 24.99 19.02
CA SER A 91 -0.75 25.55 19.01
C SER A 91 0.36 24.52 19.26
N GLU A 92 0.02 23.31 19.74
CA GLU A 92 0.96 22.18 19.89
C GLU A 92 1.08 21.28 18.64
N TYR A 93 0.21 21.43 17.63
CA TYR A 93 0.22 20.63 16.40
C TYR A 93 0.61 21.47 15.17
N LYS A 94 1.80 22.07 15.19
CA LYS A 94 2.42 22.59 13.97
C LYS A 94 3.66 21.77 13.61
N THR A 95 3.50 21.02 12.53
CA THR A 95 4.48 20.26 11.74
C THR A 95 5.04 19.01 12.42
N VAL A 96 4.31 17.90 12.31
CA VAL A 96 4.92 16.56 12.35
C VAL A 96 5.94 16.53 11.21
N PRO A 97 7.24 16.30 11.47
CA PRO A 97 8.25 16.21 10.41
C PRO A 97 7.84 15.14 9.40
N LYS A 98 8.04 15.39 8.10
CA LYS A 98 7.73 14.45 7.00
C LYS A 98 8.28 13.03 7.21
N GLU A 99 9.34 12.91 8.00
CA GLU A 99 9.96 11.66 8.43
C GLU A 99 9.10 10.85 9.41
N LYS A 100 8.34 11.51 10.29
CA LYS A 100 7.36 10.86 11.17
C LYS A 100 6.14 10.38 10.39
N GLU A 101 5.64 11.13 9.41
CA GLU A 101 4.51 10.66 8.58
C GLU A 101 4.84 9.40 7.79
N ALA A 102 6.10 9.22 7.37
CA ALA A 102 6.54 7.99 6.71
C ALA A 102 6.50 6.76 7.63
N GLN A 103 6.49 6.93 8.95
CA GLN A 103 6.47 5.82 9.91
C GLN A 103 5.13 5.10 9.99
N PHE A 104 4.04 5.83 9.75
CA PHE A 104 2.66 5.35 9.88
C PHE A 104 1.81 5.55 8.63
N GLY A 105 2.41 5.94 7.51
CA GLY A 105 1.75 6.00 6.21
C GLY A 105 1.48 4.61 5.60
N GLU A 106 0.85 4.60 4.43
CA GLU A 106 0.62 3.40 3.63
C GLU A 106 1.97 2.80 3.19
N ILE A 107 2.15 1.49 3.41
CA ILE A 107 3.34 0.74 2.98
C ILE A 107 2.99 -0.31 1.95
N GLY A 108 3.84 -0.43 0.93
CA GLY A 108 3.69 -1.46 -0.10
C GLY A 108 3.75 -2.86 0.49
N GLY A 109 2.84 -3.73 0.03
CA GLY A 109 2.77 -5.13 0.47
C GLY A 109 2.01 -5.36 1.78
N ALA A 110 1.30 -4.35 2.29
CA ALA A 110 0.37 -4.54 3.41
C ALA A 110 -0.69 -5.61 3.07
N SER A 111 -0.96 -6.49 4.02
CA SER A 111 -1.99 -7.51 3.92
C SER A 111 -2.81 -7.58 5.19
N ALA A 112 -4.12 -7.44 5.05
CA ALA A 112 -5.08 -7.61 6.13
C ALA A 112 -5.12 -9.04 6.71
N LYS A 113 -4.44 -10.01 6.08
CA LYS A 113 -4.48 -11.42 6.46
C LYS A 113 -3.09 -12.02 6.54
N LEU A 114 -2.90 -12.89 7.52
CA LEU A 114 -1.73 -13.76 7.63
C LEU A 114 -1.80 -14.85 6.54
N GLN A 115 -0.83 -14.86 5.62
CA GLN A 115 -0.78 -15.77 4.46
C GLN A 115 0.30 -16.86 4.61
N ILE A 116 0.39 -17.46 5.79
CA ILE A 116 1.27 -18.63 6.05
C ILE A 116 0.43 -19.84 6.41
N THR A 117 0.93 -21.02 6.07
CA THR A 117 0.33 -22.32 6.39
C THR A 117 1.37 -23.22 7.04
N LYS A 118 0.97 -24.43 7.46
CA LYS A 118 1.89 -25.45 7.99
C LYS A 118 2.98 -25.89 6.99
N ASP A 119 2.74 -25.69 5.70
CA ASP A 119 3.67 -26.07 4.63
C ASP A 119 4.61 -24.90 4.25
N SER A 120 4.44 -23.74 4.87
CA SER A 120 5.32 -22.57 4.69
C SER A 120 6.73 -22.85 5.19
N THR A 121 7.72 -22.20 4.57
CA THR A 121 9.10 -22.28 5.02
C THR A 121 9.31 -21.46 6.30
N GLU A 122 10.42 -21.73 7.00
CA GLU A 122 10.85 -20.88 8.13
C GLU A 122 11.05 -19.42 7.70
N GLU A 123 11.59 -19.20 6.49
CA GLU A 123 11.78 -17.88 5.92
C GLU A 123 10.44 -17.14 5.72
N ASP A 124 9.41 -17.82 5.21
CA ASP A 124 8.07 -17.24 5.03
C ASP A 124 7.43 -16.87 6.38
N LEU A 125 7.59 -17.73 7.38
CA LEU A 125 7.08 -17.48 8.73
C LEU A 125 7.82 -16.32 9.40
N VAL A 126 9.14 -16.26 9.29
CA VAL A 126 9.96 -15.13 9.78
C VAL A 126 9.57 -13.83 9.08
N LYS A 127 9.32 -13.85 7.76
CA LYS A 127 8.79 -12.68 7.02
C LYS A 127 7.43 -12.23 7.53
N ALA A 128 6.53 -13.16 7.79
CA ALA A 128 5.21 -12.85 8.34
C ALA A 128 5.32 -12.24 9.74
N MET A 129 6.08 -12.85 10.64
CA MET A 129 6.32 -12.34 11.99
C MET A 129 6.99 -10.95 11.96
N HIS A 130 7.98 -10.74 11.11
CA HIS A 130 8.59 -9.43 10.92
C HIS A 130 7.56 -8.38 10.48
N SER A 131 6.73 -8.71 9.48
CA SER A 131 5.68 -7.82 8.97
C SER A 131 4.61 -7.49 10.01
N MET A 132 4.38 -8.38 10.98
CA MET A 132 3.50 -8.11 12.11
C MET A 132 4.07 -7.02 13.03
N THR A 133 5.38 -7.01 13.27
CA THR A 133 6.00 -6.03 14.17
C THR A 133 5.95 -4.59 13.65
N HIS A 134 5.82 -4.38 12.33
CA HIS A 134 5.78 -3.04 11.72
C HIS A 134 4.63 -2.15 12.23
N GLN A 135 3.52 -2.74 12.68
CA GLN A 135 2.43 -2.02 13.35
C GLN A 135 2.89 -1.34 14.64
N LYS A 136 3.83 -1.94 15.38
CA LYS A 136 4.21 -1.51 16.74
C LYS A 136 5.47 -0.64 16.79
N VAL A 137 6.36 -0.73 15.81
CA VAL A 137 7.71 -0.13 15.90
C VAL A 137 7.89 1.12 15.05
N ILE A 138 8.83 1.98 15.46
CA ILE A 138 9.42 3.04 14.63
C ILE A 138 10.68 2.46 13.98
N ALA A 139 10.77 2.53 12.66
CA ALA A 139 11.88 2.00 11.88
C ALA A 139 12.11 2.85 10.63
N GLU A 140 13.37 3.03 10.21
CA GLU A 140 13.73 3.90 9.08
C GLU A 140 12.92 3.59 7.81
N GLN A 141 12.71 2.29 7.51
CA GLN A 141 11.90 1.80 6.40
C GLN A 141 11.18 0.51 6.80
N LYS A 142 9.99 0.30 6.24
CA LYS A 142 9.15 -0.88 6.46
C LYS A 142 8.60 -1.37 5.13
N TRP A 143 8.54 -2.68 4.97
CA TRP A 143 7.95 -3.32 3.79
C TRP A 143 7.02 -4.44 4.22
N GLY A 144 5.78 -4.40 3.75
CA GLY A 144 4.73 -5.33 4.17
C GLY A 144 4.22 -5.06 5.58
N ALA A 145 2.93 -5.22 5.80
CA ALA A 145 2.30 -5.10 7.11
C ALA A 145 1.33 -6.27 7.27
N ILE A 146 1.32 -6.89 8.43
CA ILE A 146 0.29 -7.86 8.82
C ILE A 146 -0.24 -7.41 10.19
N PRO A 147 -1.55 -7.48 10.46
CA PRO A 147 -2.07 -7.10 11.77
C PRO A 147 -1.39 -7.86 12.90
N MET A 148 -0.87 -7.14 13.90
CA MET A 148 -0.37 -7.70 15.17
C MET A 148 -1.56 -8.04 16.07
N SER A 149 -2.36 -9.02 15.65
CA SER A 149 -3.50 -9.53 16.41
C SER A 149 -3.13 -10.77 17.21
N LYS A 150 -3.82 -11.00 18.32
CA LYS A 150 -3.70 -12.25 19.08
C LYS A 150 -4.00 -13.47 18.20
N GLU A 151 -5.03 -13.37 17.35
CA GLU A 151 -5.40 -14.45 16.42
C GLU A 151 -4.25 -14.81 15.46
N ASN A 152 -3.55 -13.83 14.91
CA ASN A 152 -2.41 -14.08 14.04
C ASN A 152 -1.23 -14.68 14.82
N ALA A 153 -0.97 -14.20 16.03
CA ALA A 153 0.07 -14.77 16.90
C ALA A 153 -0.23 -16.24 17.28
N GLU A 154 -1.50 -16.59 17.54
CA GLU A 154 -1.92 -17.97 17.81
C GLU A 154 -1.75 -18.88 16.59
N LYS A 155 -2.05 -18.38 15.37
CA LYS A 155 -1.79 -19.11 14.12
C LYS A 155 -0.30 -19.36 13.90
N VAL A 156 0.54 -18.34 14.13
CA VAL A 156 2.01 -18.48 14.08
C VAL A 156 2.47 -19.57 15.04
N ARG A 157 2.02 -19.54 16.30
CA ARG A 157 2.33 -20.59 17.28
C ARG A 157 1.91 -21.98 16.81
N SER A 158 0.71 -22.12 16.24
CA SER A 158 0.22 -23.42 15.74
C SER A 158 1.15 -23.99 14.67
N ILE A 159 1.57 -23.16 13.71
CA ILE A 159 2.50 -23.56 12.65
C ILE A 159 3.86 -23.95 13.24
N LEU A 160 4.38 -23.15 14.17
CA LEU A 160 5.64 -23.43 14.84
C LEU A 160 5.62 -24.76 15.59
N ASN A 161 4.53 -25.07 16.31
CA ASN A 161 4.39 -26.34 17.03
C ASN A 161 4.50 -27.56 16.12
N GLU A 162 4.01 -27.47 14.88
CA GLU A 162 4.07 -28.54 13.86
C GLU A 162 5.38 -28.54 13.05
N SER A 163 6.20 -27.50 13.16
CA SER A 163 7.45 -27.35 12.42
C SER A 163 8.65 -28.04 13.09
N ASN A 164 9.71 -28.24 12.30
CA ASN A 164 11.05 -28.65 12.76
C ASN A 164 12.10 -27.58 12.41
N PHE A 165 11.71 -26.30 12.50
CA PHE A 165 12.58 -25.16 12.19
C PHE A 165 13.74 -25.05 13.16
N GLU A 166 14.87 -24.52 12.69
CA GLU A 166 16.08 -24.39 13.52
C GLU A 166 15.88 -23.35 14.63
N THR A 167 15.12 -22.29 14.36
CA THR A 167 14.84 -21.21 15.34
C THR A 167 13.51 -21.37 16.08
N LYS A 168 12.90 -22.57 16.05
CA LYS A 168 11.54 -22.82 16.56
C LYS A 168 11.35 -22.32 18.00
N GLU A 169 12.28 -22.61 18.90
CA GLU A 169 12.20 -22.26 20.32
C GLU A 169 12.15 -20.74 20.51
N GLU A 170 13.03 -19.98 19.85
CA GLU A 170 13.04 -18.52 19.89
C GLU A 170 11.75 -17.93 19.31
N LEU A 171 11.30 -18.43 18.16
CA LEU A 171 10.08 -17.97 17.50
C LEU A 171 8.83 -18.24 18.35
N LEU A 172 8.76 -19.39 19.02
CA LEU A 172 7.66 -19.72 19.95
C LEU A 172 7.66 -18.79 21.15
N ALA A 173 8.82 -18.50 21.73
CA ALA A 173 8.91 -17.57 22.86
C ALA A 173 8.45 -16.16 22.50
N ILE A 174 8.73 -15.70 21.27
CA ILE A 174 8.23 -14.41 20.75
C ILE A 174 6.71 -14.48 20.56
N ALA A 175 6.20 -15.51 19.89
CA ALA A 175 4.76 -15.67 19.64
C ALA A 175 3.94 -15.72 20.95
N GLU A 176 4.42 -16.43 21.97
CA GLU A 176 3.76 -16.49 23.28
C GLU A 176 3.69 -15.13 23.98
N ARG A 177 4.71 -14.28 23.88
CA ARG A 177 4.63 -12.91 24.39
C ARG A 177 3.53 -12.11 23.67
N TRP A 178 3.49 -12.20 22.35
CA TRP A 178 2.49 -11.48 21.55
C TRP A 178 1.06 -11.95 21.82
N ILE A 179 0.83 -13.26 22.01
CA ILE A 179 -0.48 -13.82 22.41
C ILE A 179 -0.94 -13.24 23.75
N ASN A 180 -0.01 -13.01 24.67
CA ASN A 180 -0.25 -12.39 25.98
C ASN A 180 -0.27 -10.85 25.93
N LYS A 181 -0.23 -10.26 24.72
CA LYS A 181 -0.16 -8.81 24.47
C LYS A 181 1.04 -8.13 25.14
N ASP A 182 2.10 -8.89 25.41
CA ASP A 182 3.38 -8.37 25.88
C ASP A 182 4.22 -7.91 24.69
N PHE A 183 4.22 -6.61 24.46
CA PHE A 183 5.02 -5.94 23.43
C PHE A 183 6.23 -5.21 24.01
N SER A 184 6.59 -5.47 25.27
CA SER A 184 7.72 -4.79 25.95
C SER A 184 9.08 -5.01 25.27
N LYS A 185 9.16 -6.03 24.41
CA LYS A 185 10.34 -6.41 23.62
C LYS A 185 10.17 -6.26 22.12
N VAL A 186 9.12 -5.60 21.64
CA VAL A 186 8.77 -5.61 20.21
C VAL A 186 9.85 -5.01 19.29
N VAL A 187 10.65 -4.06 19.79
CA VAL A 187 11.83 -3.53 19.06
C VAL A 187 12.93 -4.59 18.94
N ASP A 188 13.19 -5.34 20.01
CA ASP A 188 14.17 -6.42 20.01
C ASP A 188 13.69 -7.57 19.12
N ASP A 189 12.39 -7.92 19.18
CA ASP A 189 11.75 -8.93 18.35
C ASP A 189 11.84 -8.56 16.86
N HIS A 190 11.48 -7.32 16.50
CA HIS A 190 11.65 -6.81 15.13
C HIS A 190 13.10 -6.96 14.67
N ASN A 191 14.05 -6.49 15.48
CA ASN A 191 15.46 -6.47 15.12
C ASN A 191 16.08 -7.88 15.06
N TYR A 192 15.51 -8.84 15.77
CA TYR A 192 15.84 -10.25 15.62
C TYR A 192 15.46 -10.76 14.21
N PHE A 193 14.22 -10.55 13.76
CA PHE A 193 13.81 -10.96 12.41
C PHE A 193 14.57 -10.21 11.31
N TRP A 194 14.78 -8.91 11.49
CA TRP A 194 15.59 -8.09 10.59
C TRP A 194 17.00 -8.67 10.41
N LYS A 195 17.63 -9.14 11.49
CA LYS A 195 18.95 -9.79 11.44
C LYS A 195 18.90 -11.15 10.74
N LEU A 196 17.89 -11.98 11.02
CA LEU A 196 17.70 -13.27 10.33
C LEU A 196 17.55 -13.10 8.82
N GLN A 197 16.92 -12.00 8.39
CA GLN A 197 16.74 -11.66 6.98
C GLN A 197 17.94 -10.96 6.33
N GLY A 198 19.07 -10.81 7.05
CA GLY A 198 20.26 -10.14 6.53
C GLY A 198 20.05 -8.64 6.28
N GLY A 199 19.19 -7.99 7.07
CA GLY A 199 18.83 -6.59 6.91
C GLY A 199 20.01 -5.63 7.00
N ASN A 200 19.94 -4.56 6.20
CA ASN A 200 20.92 -3.46 6.18
C ASN A 200 20.28 -2.09 6.45
N ILE A 201 19.00 -1.93 6.08
CA ILE A 201 18.17 -0.72 6.25
C ILE A 201 16.89 -1.15 6.98
N GLY A 202 16.27 -0.23 7.72
CA GLY A 202 14.97 -0.47 8.36
C GLY A 202 15.06 -1.11 9.74
N LYS A 203 16.18 -0.96 10.45
CA LYS A 203 16.27 -1.38 11.86
C LYS A 203 15.32 -0.54 12.72
N ALA A 204 14.62 -1.16 13.66
CA ALA A 204 13.73 -0.47 14.58
C ALA A 204 14.51 0.28 15.67
N THR A 205 14.08 1.50 15.97
CA THR A 205 14.70 2.42 16.95
C THR A 205 13.76 2.79 18.10
N GLY A 206 12.48 2.44 18.03
CA GLY A 206 11.50 2.79 19.04
C GLY A 206 10.16 2.08 18.86
N VAL A 207 9.23 2.38 19.76
CA VAL A 207 7.85 1.88 19.74
C VAL A 207 6.95 3.06 19.37
N MET A 208 5.95 2.83 18.52
CA MET A 208 4.93 3.83 18.22
C MET A 208 4.11 4.14 19.48
N ASP A 209 3.67 5.39 19.61
CA ASP A 209 2.62 5.70 20.58
C ASP A 209 1.24 5.17 20.09
N PRO A 210 0.20 5.13 20.95
CA PRO A 210 -1.09 4.59 20.57
C PRO A 210 -1.75 5.28 19.37
N LEU A 211 -1.54 6.58 19.21
CA LEU A 211 -2.12 7.36 18.10
C LEU A 211 -1.37 7.04 16.79
N GLU A 212 -0.04 6.96 16.84
CA GLU A 212 0.80 6.52 15.72
C GLU A 212 0.42 5.10 15.28
N GLU A 213 0.21 4.17 16.23
CA GLU A 213 -0.18 2.79 15.95
C GLU A 213 -1.57 2.71 15.31
N GLN A 214 -2.54 3.47 15.83
CA GLN A 214 -3.89 3.54 15.28
C GLN A 214 -3.85 4.10 13.85
N THR A 215 -3.09 5.17 13.63
CA THR A 215 -2.91 5.78 12.31
C THR A 215 -2.28 4.80 11.32
N PHE A 216 -1.22 4.08 11.75
CA PHE A 216 -0.60 3.02 10.93
C PHE A 216 -1.63 1.97 10.53
N SER A 217 -2.44 1.51 11.50
CA SER A 217 -3.44 0.46 11.27
C SER A 217 -4.51 0.91 10.28
N LEU A 218 -5.02 2.13 10.40
CA LEU A 218 -5.99 2.70 9.46
C LEU A 218 -5.41 2.77 8.04
N ASN A 219 -4.19 3.30 7.90
CA ASN A 219 -3.55 3.51 6.61
C ASN A 219 -3.18 2.19 5.89
N ASN A 220 -2.90 1.12 6.64
CA ASN A 220 -2.39 -0.14 6.07
C ASN A 220 -3.41 -1.28 6.03
N PHE A 221 -4.43 -1.24 6.89
CA PHE A 221 -5.42 -2.31 7.01
C PHE A 221 -6.87 -1.84 6.79
N GLY A 222 -7.11 -0.53 6.81
CA GLY A 222 -8.44 0.09 6.68
C GLY A 222 -9.30 -0.01 7.94
N ASP A 223 -10.44 0.67 7.91
CA ASP A 223 -11.35 0.84 9.06
C ASP A 223 -11.88 -0.48 9.61
N GLY A 224 -12.20 -1.44 8.71
CA GLY A 224 -12.78 -2.72 9.10
C GLY A 224 -11.84 -3.53 9.97
N VAL A 225 -10.59 -3.74 9.53
CA VAL A 225 -9.59 -4.50 10.29
C VAL A 225 -9.18 -3.75 11.55
N THR A 226 -8.97 -2.43 11.45
CA THR A 226 -8.62 -1.60 12.60
C THR A 226 -9.70 -1.63 13.67
N GLY A 227 -10.97 -1.58 13.28
CA GLY A 227 -12.11 -1.72 14.17
C GLY A 227 -12.14 -3.08 14.89
N GLU A 228 -11.81 -4.17 14.20
CA GLU A 228 -11.71 -5.50 14.84
C GLU A 228 -10.53 -5.57 15.82
N LEU A 229 -9.38 -4.96 15.50
CA LEU A 229 -8.23 -4.87 16.43
C LEU A 229 -8.59 -4.11 17.71
N HIS A 230 -9.41 -3.05 17.62
CA HIS A 230 -9.91 -2.37 18.81
C HIS A 230 -10.87 -3.25 19.62
N LYS A 231 -11.81 -3.94 18.96
CA LYS A 231 -12.77 -4.83 19.64
C LYS A 231 -12.10 -6.01 20.35
N SER A 232 -11.05 -6.58 19.75
CA SER A 232 -10.25 -7.64 20.38
C SER A 232 -9.29 -7.12 21.46
N GLY A 233 -9.11 -5.79 21.54
CA GLY A 233 -8.15 -5.12 22.40
C GLY A 233 -6.70 -5.34 21.98
N ASP A 234 -6.44 -5.68 20.72
CA ASP A 234 -5.09 -5.79 20.14
C ASP A 234 -4.51 -4.42 19.76
N LEU A 235 -5.40 -3.42 19.60
CA LEU A 235 -5.07 -2.01 19.38
C LEU A 235 -5.77 -1.13 20.44
N GLN A 236 -5.00 -0.29 21.12
CA GLN A 236 -5.55 0.61 22.14
C GLN A 236 -6.41 1.69 21.50
N TYR A 237 -7.59 1.94 22.06
CA TYR A 237 -8.46 3.01 21.59
C TYR A 237 -7.92 4.38 22.00
N VAL A 238 -7.73 5.26 21.03
CA VAL A 238 -7.28 6.65 21.19
C VAL A 238 -8.39 7.55 20.67
N GLY A 239 -9.46 7.67 21.44
CA GLY A 239 -10.55 8.62 21.19
C GLY A 239 -10.90 9.31 22.50
N GLY A 240 -10.93 10.65 22.47
CA GLY A 240 -11.22 11.48 23.63
C GLY A 240 -12.60 11.22 24.22
N ASN A 241 -12.69 11.29 25.55
CA ASN A 241 -13.95 11.30 26.30
C ASN A 241 -14.88 12.43 25.86
#